data_AF-A0A3M6TPC5-F1
#
_entry.id   AF-A0A3M6TPC5-F1
#
_cell.length_a   1.000
_cell.length_b   1.000
_cell.length_c   1.000
_cell.angle_alpha   90.00
_cell.angle_beta   90.00
_cell.angle_gamma   90.00
#
_symmetry.space_group_name_H-M   'P 1'
#
loop_
_entity.id
_entity.type
_entity.pdbx_description
1 polymer ?
#
loop_
_entity_poly.entity_id
_entity_poly.type
_entity_poly.pdbx_seq_one_letter_code
_entity_poly.pdbx_strand_id
1 'polypeptide(L)'
;MQHLIAYSSNHDLPRSDDWMQNAAGLWVSNYFGFGLMDAATLVNYSRSWHTVPEQIKCEIPRPRLNRFLGQYGDTKVTLNVSKYSCGGENTIQYLEHVVVIIQARFDRRGYLEGNLTSPRGTTSQILPYRANDVIATDFNNWPMLSLQFWGENPEGAWNLRFRNHFPAHEFSGYLFNWTLVLYGTASDPLEKNPHVSRPFTTRISLSKTEIALMSSAAVIALIIVILALAYCKFRVCRRKSRADKPSNHIKFSALSRTSTEAAREESTQSV
;
A
#
# COMPACT_ATOMS: atom_id res chain seq x y z
N MET A 1 -19.59 -6.41 17.98
CA MET A 1 -19.87 -6.97 16.64
C MET A 1 -18.75 -6.72 15.64
N GLN A 2 -18.36 -5.46 15.37
CA GLN A 2 -17.35 -5.18 14.32
C GLN A 2 -16.00 -5.87 14.54
N HIS A 3 -15.51 -5.93 15.78
CA HIS A 3 -14.31 -6.72 16.11
C HIS A 3 -14.42 -8.19 15.69
N LEU A 4 -15.56 -8.84 15.93
CA LEU A 4 -15.78 -10.22 15.50
C LEU A 4 -15.60 -10.34 13.98
N ILE A 5 -16.21 -9.45 13.20
CA ILE A 5 -16.10 -9.43 11.74
C ILE A 5 -14.64 -9.22 11.31
N ALA A 6 -13.96 -8.23 11.90
CA ALA A 6 -12.58 -7.93 11.54
C ALA A 6 -11.63 -9.11 11.74
N TYR A 7 -11.82 -9.88 12.81
CA TYR A 7 -10.95 -11.02 13.15
C TYR A 7 -11.42 -12.37 12.58
N SER A 8 -12.70 -12.51 12.22
CA SER A 8 -13.24 -13.77 11.69
C SER A 8 -13.36 -13.81 10.17
N SER A 9 -13.16 -12.69 9.46
CA SER A 9 -13.31 -12.66 8.00
C SER A 9 -12.17 -13.38 7.28
N ASN A 10 -12.49 -14.02 6.15
CA ASN A 10 -11.54 -14.74 5.32
C ASN A 10 -11.12 -13.89 4.12
N HIS A 11 -9.81 -13.64 3.99
CA HIS A 11 -9.21 -12.88 2.90
C HIS A 11 -8.78 -13.77 1.71
N ASP A 12 -8.78 -15.09 1.85
CA ASP A 12 -8.40 -16.04 0.80
C ASP A 12 -9.50 -16.16 -0.27
N LEU A 13 -9.57 -15.14 -1.13
CA LEU A 13 -10.57 -15.01 -2.20
C LEU A 13 -9.90 -15.09 -3.59
N PRO A 14 -10.48 -15.85 -4.55
CA PRO A 14 -9.96 -15.90 -5.91
C PRO A 14 -9.98 -14.51 -6.59
N ARG A 15 -8.84 -14.09 -7.15
CA ARG A 15 -8.64 -12.82 -7.90
C ARG A 15 -8.82 -11.54 -7.10
N SER A 16 -7.81 -11.15 -6.34
CA SER A 16 -7.78 -9.83 -5.71
C SER A 16 -6.34 -9.35 -5.54
N ASP A 17 -5.89 -8.55 -6.50
CA ASP A 17 -4.55 -7.96 -6.50
C ASP A 17 -4.45 -6.73 -5.55
N ASP A 18 -5.54 -6.37 -4.85
CA ASP A 18 -5.63 -5.17 -4.00
C ASP A 18 -5.49 -5.46 -2.50
N TRP A 19 -5.29 -6.72 -2.11
CA TRP A 19 -5.04 -7.07 -0.71
C TRP A 19 -3.75 -6.44 -0.21
N MET A 20 -3.83 -5.83 0.96
CA MET A 20 -2.68 -5.39 1.72
C MET A 20 -2.80 -5.85 3.17
N GLN A 21 -1.66 -6.11 3.80
CA GLN A 21 -1.61 -6.33 5.23
C GLN A 21 -1.32 -4.99 5.92
N ASN A 22 -2.19 -4.61 6.86
CA ASN A 22 -2.02 -3.39 7.63
C ASN A 22 -0.93 -3.54 8.71
N ALA A 23 -0.57 -2.47 9.42
CA ALA A 23 0.53 -2.53 10.38
C ALA A 23 0.20 -3.30 11.69
N ALA A 24 -1.06 -3.66 11.89
CA ALA A 24 -1.52 -4.57 12.94
C ALA A 24 -1.55 -6.04 12.48
N GLY A 25 -1.24 -6.31 11.21
CA GLY A 25 -1.21 -7.65 10.62
C GLY A 25 -2.53 -8.10 10.01
N LEU A 26 -3.58 -7.27 10.01
CA LEU A 26 -4.87 -7.61 9.39
C LEU A 26 -4.80 -7.44 7.87
N TRP A 27 -5.35 -8.41 7.15
CA TRP A 27 -5.56 -8.29 5.71
C TRP A 27 -6.76 -7.43 5.43
N VAL A 28 -6.57 -6.44 4.56
CA VAL A 28 -7.61 -5.47 4.20
C VAL A 28 -7.56 -5.19 2.70
N SER A 29 -8.73 -4.90 2.14
CA SER A 29 -8.94 -4.60 0.73
C SER A 29 -9.85 -3.37 0.60
N ASN A 30 -9.69 -2.61 -0.49
CA ASN A 30 -10.61 -1.50 -0.80
C ASN A 30 -11.98 -2.03 -1.28
N TYR A 31 -12.01 -3.22 -1.88
CA TYR A 31 -13.23 -3.83 -2.42
C TYR A 31 -13.90 -4.80 -1.44
N PHE A 32 -13.11 -5.55 -0.66
CA PHE A 32 -13.59 -6.64 0.19
C PHE A 32 -13.51 -6.33 1.69
N GLY A 33 -12.97 -5.19 2.10
CA GLY A 33 -12.81 -4.85 3.52
C GLY A 33 -11.90 -5.87 4.20
N PHE A 34 -12.36 -6.50 5.28
CA PHE A 34 -11.62 -7.58 5.97
C PHE A 34 -11.75 -8.95 5.29
N GLY A 35 -12.59 -9.08 4.25
CA GLY A 35 -12.83 -10.33 3.53
C GLY A 35 -14.24 -10.87 3.67
N LEU A 36 -14.43 -12.09 3.19
CA LEU A 36 -15.71 -12.77 3.23
C LEU A 36 -16.03 -13.20 4.67
N MET A 37 -17.24 -12.92 5.12
CA MET A 37 -17.68 -13.27 6.47
C MET A 37 -17.73 -14.80 6.64
N ASP A 38 -16.93 -15.33 7.56
CA ASP A 38 -17.00 -16.73 7.98
C ASP A 38 -17.96 -16.85 9.18
N ALA A 39 -19.17 -17.35 8.93
CA ALA A 39 -20.18 -17.54 9.96
C ALA A 39 -19.75 -18.54 11.05
N ALA A 40 -19.02 -19.59 10.69
CA ALA A 40 -18.60 -20.61 11.64
C ALA A 40 -17.55 -20.04 12.60
N THR A 41 -16.52 -19.37 12.06
CA THR A 41 -15.48 -18.71 12.87
C THR A 41 -16.07 -17.58 13.72
N LEU A 42 -16.97 -16.77 13.15
CA LEU A 42 -17.63 -15.67 13.86
C LEU A 42 -18.43 -16.18 15.07
N VAL A 43 -19.27 -17.21 14.89
CA VAL A 43 -20.06 -17.81 15.98
C VAL A 43 -19.15 -18.50 17.00
N ASN A 44 -18.07 -19.14 16.55
CA ASN A 44 -17.12 -19.76 17.45
C ASN A 44 -16.46 -18.73 18.36
N TYR A 45 -16.01 -17.59 17.80
CA TYR A 45 -15.48 -16.48 18.59
C TYR A 45 -16.52 -15.82 19.49
N SER A 46 -17.78 -15.72 19.06
CA SER A 46 -18.82 -15.02 19.82
C SER A 46 -19.23 -15.74 21.11
N ARG A 47 -19.13 -17.08 21.18
CA ARG A 47 -19.56 -17.89 22.34
C ARG A 47 -18.89 -17.50 23.65
N SER A 48 -17.61 -17.14 23.59
CA SER A 48 -16.80 -16.72 24.74
C SER A 48 -16.29 -15.29 24.57
N TRP A 49 -17.02 -14.47 23.80
CA TRP A 49 -16.62 -13.09 23.54
C TRP A 49 -16.88 -12.21 24.76
N HIS A 50 -15.82 -11.60 25.26
CA HIS A 50 -15.85 -10.56 26.28
C HIS A 50 -15.89 -9.19 25.60
N THR A 51 -16.75 -8.31 26.13
CA THR A 51 -16.87 -6.93 25.67
C THR A 51 -15.51 -6.23 25.69
N VAL A 52 -15.20 -5.53 24.59
CA VAL A 52 -13.98 -4.75 24.43
C VAL A 52 -13.99 -3.53 25.37
N PRO A 53 -12.84 -2.89 25.62
CA PRO A 53 -12.78 -1.65 26.41
C PRO A 53 -13.67 -0.54 25.85
N GLU A 54 -13.94 0.47 26.68
CA GLU A 54 -14.73 1.64 26.27
C GLU A 54 -14.08 2.37 25.09
N GLN A 55 -14.92 2.76 24.12
CA GLN A 55 -14.46 3.48 22.94
C GLN A 55 -14.10 4.92 23.30
N ILE A 56 -12.93 5.34 22.83
CA ILE A 56 -12.41 6.69 22.96
C ILE A 56 -12.50 7.37 21.60
N LYS A 57 -12.92 8.64 21.59
CA LYS A 57 -12.92 9.51 20.41
C LYS A 57 -11.87 10.61 20.58
N CYS A 58 -11.00 10.76 19.59
CA CYS A 58 -10.00 11.82 19.54
C CYS A 58 -10.12 12.62 18.24
N GLU A 59 -10.29 13.93 18.35
CA GLU A 59 -10.36 14.84 17.19
C GLU A 59 -9.13 15.73 17.15
N ILE A 60 -8.43 15.71 16.01
CA ILE A 60 -7.16 16.41 15.83
C ILE A 60 -7.31 17.33 14.61
N PRO A 61 -7.74 18.59 14.82
CA PRO A 61 -7.95 19.54 13.74
C PRO A 61 -6.62 20.09 13.22
N ARG A 62 -6.57 20.33 11.90
CA ARG A 62 -5.49 21.05 11.22
C ARG A 62 -6.06 22.26 10.47
N PRO A 63 -6.43 23.32 11.22
CA PRO A 63 -7.08 24.51 10.65
C PRO A 63 -6.09 25.39 9.88
N ARG A 64 -6.63 26.31 9.06
CA ARG A 64 -5.88 27.37 8.35
C ARG A 64 -4.70 26.85 7.51
N LEU A 65 -4.87 25.69 6.88
CA LEU A 65 -3.83 25.06 6.06
C LEU A 65 -3.67 25.77 4.70
N ASN A 66 -4.79 26.14 4.06
CA ASN A 66 -4.84 26.83 2.76
C ASN A 66 -3.83 26.29 1.72
N ARG A 67 -3.78 24.96 1.58
CA ARG A 67 -2.83 24.28 0.71
C ARG A 67 -3.36 24.23 -0.71
N PHE A 68 -2.59 24.75 -1.67
CA PHE A 68 -2.88 24.59 -3.09
C PHE A 68 -2.83 23.13 -3.52
N LEU A 69 -3.89 22.67 -4.17
CA LEU A 69 -4.00 21.36 -4.81
C LEU A 69 -3.69 21.57 -6.29
N GLY A 70 -2.43 21.31 -6.64
CA GLY A 70 -1.89 21.60 -7.97
C GLY A 70 -2.30 20.60 -9.04
N GLN A 71 -2.00 20.98 -10.27
CA GLN A 71 -2.30 20.22 -11.48
C GLN A 71 -1.39 19.00 -11.62
N TYR A 72 -0.11 19.15 -11.25
CA TYR A 72 0.93 18.15 -11.43
C TYR A 72 1.41 17.60 -10.09
N GLY A 73 1.65 16.29 -10.06
CA GLY A 73 2.21 15.59 -8.92
C GLY A 73 1.24 15.49 -7.72
N ASP A 74 1.81 15.11 -6.59
CA ASP A 74 1.06 14.83 -5.38
C ASP A 74 1.18 15.98 -4.38
N THR A 75 0.05 16.40 -3.85
CA THR A 75 0.02 17.32 -2.71
C THR A 75 -0.08 16.51 -1.43
N LYS A 76 1.01 16.48 -0.66
CA LYS A 76 1.10 15.78 0.63
C LYS A 76 1.07 16.78 1.78
N VAL A 77 0.26 16.49 2.80
CA VAL A 77 0.12 17.29 4.01
C VAL A 77 0.19 16.37 5.24
N THR A 78 1.04 16.69 6.20
CA THR A 78 1.33 15.83 7.36
C THR A 78 0.68 16.37 8.64
N LEU A 79 0.19 15.48 9.49
CA LEU A 79 -0.29 15.77 10.83
C LEU A 79 0.39 14.80 11.80
N ASN A 80 1.01 15.34 12.86
CA ASN A 80 1.64 14.52 13.88
C ASN A 80 0.66 14.27 15.03
N VAL A 81 0.43 13.00 15.31
CA VAL A 81 -0.39 12.54 16.43
C VAL A 81 0.53 12.10 17.56
N SER A 82 0.31 12.64 18.75
CA SER A 82 1.03 12.29 19.97
C SER A 82 0.03 11.89 21.05
N LYS A 83 0.51 11.30 22.15
CA LYS A 83 -0.34 10.95 23.32
C LYS A 83 -1.08 12.17 23.89
N TYR A 84 -0.48 13.35 23.80
CA TYR A 84 -1.09 14.60 24.27
C TYR A 84 -2.14 15.16 23.31
N SER A 85 -2.16 14.71 22.05
CA SER A 85 -3.17 15.12 21.07
C SER A 85 -4.57 14.64 21.43
N CYS A 86 -4.67 13.61 22.29
CA CYS A 86 -5.91 12.92 22.64
C CYS A 86 -6.19 12.89 24.16
N GLY A 87 -5.69 13.86 24.92
CA GLY A 87 -6.01 13.98 26.35
C GLY A 87 -5.09 13.22 27.32
N GLY A 88 -3.93 12.73 26.87
CA GLY A 88 -2.88 12.21 27.76
C GLY A 88 -3.00 10.71 28.05
N GLU A 89 -3.17 10.33 29.32
CA GLU A 89 -3.06 8.93 29.80
C GLU A 89 -4.06 7.96 29.16
N ASN A 90 -5.25 8.44 28.76
CA ASN A 90 -6.26 7.67 28.04
C ASN A 90 -6.21 7.90 26.52
N THR A 91 -5.01 7.86 25.93
CA THR A 91 -4.85 7.95 24.48
C THR A 91 -5.18 6.64 23.79
N ILE A 92 -5.71 6.71 22.57
CA ILE A 92 -5.99 5.55 21.73
C ILE A 92 -4.66 4.84 21.38
N GLN A 93 -4.60 3.54 21.66
CA GLN A 93 -3.47 2.66 21.29
C GLN A 93 -3.84 1.63 20.23
N TYR A 94 -5.13 1.30 20.12
CA TYR A 94 -5.68 0.35 19.16
C TYR A 94 -6.80 1.02 18.40
N LEU A 95 -6.55 1.32 17.11
CA LEU A 95 -7.52 1.97 16.26
C LEU A 95 -8.71 1.06 15.91
N GLU A 96 -9.87 1.67 15.77
CA GLU A 96 -11.07 1.09 15.18
C GLU A 96 -11.41 1.87 13.90
N HIS A 97 -12.06 3.02 14.06
CA HIS A 97 -12.49 3.87 12.94
C HIS A 97 -11.53 5.06 12.79
N VAL A 98 -11.15 5.36 11.55
CA VAL A 98 -10.40 6.58 11.21
C VAL A 98 -11.24 7.40 10.24
N VAL A 99 -11.59 8.63 10.62
CA VAL A 99 -12.36 9.55 9.77
C VAL A 99 -11.50 10.76 9.44
N VAL A 100 -11.41 11.09 8.16
CA VAL A 100 -10.79 12.31 7.66
C VAL A 100 -11.89 13.25 7.23
N ILE A 101 -12.00 14.40 7.89
CA ILE A 101 -12.97 15.45 7.55
C ILE A 101 -12.21 16.53 6.81
N ILE A 102 -12.61 16.89 5.59
CA ILE A 102 -11.93 17.93 4.80
C ILE A 102 -12.85 19.11 4.50
N GLN A 103 -12.24 20.29 4.46
CA GLN A 103 -12.81 21.47 3.80
C GLN A 103 -11.94 21.77 2.58
N ALA A 104 -12.44 21.52 1.38
CA ALA A 104 -11.67 21.67 0.15
C ALA A 104 -12.54 22.11 -1.03
N ARG A 105 -11.92 22.69 -2.04
CA ARG A 105 -12.53 22.96 -3.35
C ARG A 105 -11.62 22.44 -4.44
N PHE A 106 -12.19 21.88 -5.51
CA PHE A 106 -11.45 21.44 -6.69
C PHE A 106 -12.30 21.60 -7.95
N ASP A 107 -11.70 21.98 -9.08
CA ASP A 107 -12.43 22.30 -10.32
C ASP A 107 -13.30 21.15 -10.82
N ARG A 108 -12.80 19.91 -10.73
CA ARG A 108 -13.57 18.68 -10.99
C ARG A 108 -13.48 17.74 -9.81
N ARG A 109 -14.52 17.75 -8.98
CA ARG A 109 -14.51 17.05 -7.68
C ARG A 109 -14.13 15.57 -7.78
N GLY A 110 -14.63 14.87 -8.79
CA GLY A 110 -14.35 13.45 -9.02
C GLY A 110 -12.92 13.14 -9.45
N TYR A 111 -12.15 14.14 -9.88
CA TYR A 111 -10.78 13.95 -10.35
C TYR A 111 -9.76 14.07 -9.22
N LEU A 112 -10.21 14.55 -8.05
CA LEU A 112 -9.40 14.59 -6.85
C LEU A 112 -9.38 13.21 -6.19
N GLU A 113 -8.24 12.54 -6.24
CA GLU A 113 -8.00 11.28 -5.54
C GLU A 113 -7.28 11.57 -4.21
N GLY A 114 -7.75 10.97 -3.13
CA GLY A 114 -7.24 11.18 -1.77
C GLY A 114 -6.84 9.88 -1.09
N ASN A 115 -5.61 9.83 -0.57
CA ASN A 115 -5.07 8.72 0.20
C ASN A 115 -4.62 9.21 1.58
N LEU A 116 -4.84 8.39 2.61
CA LEU A 116 -4.32 8.59 3.95
C LEU A 116 -3.30 7.50 4.26
N THR A 117 -2.11 7.88 4.73
CA THR A 117 -1.09 6.95 5.20
C THR A 117 -0.90 7.06 6.71
N SER A 118 -0.99 5.94 7.43
CA SER A 118 -0.76 5.85 8.87
C SER A 118 0.73 5.97 9.22
N PRO A 119 1.08 6.24 10.49
CA PRO A 119 2.47 6.35 10.92
C PRO A 119 3.30 5.10 10.65
N ARG A 120 2.66 3.94 10.60
CA ARG A 120 3.31 2.64 10.37
C ARG A 120 3.29 2.18 8.91
N GLY A 121 2.80 3.03 7.99
CA GLY A 121 2.96 2.84 6.55
C GLY A 121 1.75 2.26 5.81
N THR A 122 0.68 1.88 6.51
CA THR A 122 -0.56 1.46 5.86
C THR A 122 -1.17 2.63 5.12
N THR A 123 -1.64 2.43 3.89
CA THR A 123 -2.21 3.50 3.06
C THR A 123 -3.61 3.13 2.59
N SER A 124 -4.58 3.97 2.92
CA SER A 124 -5.99 3.78 2.56
C SER A 124 -6.44 4.82 1.56
N GLN A 125 -7.15 4.39 0.50
CA GLN A 125 -7.81 5.29 -0.44
C GLN A 125 -9.13 5.76 0.17
N ILE A 126 -9.15 7.01 0.66
CA ILE A 126 -10.31 7.60 1.34
C ILE A 126 -11.22 8.39 0.38
N LEU A 127 -10.68 8.79 -0.77
CA LEU A 127 -11.42 9.48 -1.83
C LEU A 127 -10.98 8.89 -3.18
N PRO A 128 -11.74 7.94 -3.74
CA PRO A 128 -11.42 7.36 -5.04
C PRO A 128 -11.72 8.32 -6.18
N TYR A 129 -11.03 8.12 -7.30
CA TYR A 129 -11.37 8.75 -8.56
C TYR A 129 -12.80 8.38 -9.00
N ARG A 130 -13.58 9.37 -9.44
CA ARG A 130 -14.97 9.22 -9.88
C ARG A 130 -15.17 9.95 -11.21
N ALA A 131 -15.05 9.21 -12.31
CA ALA A 131 -15.10 9.75 -13.68
C ALA A 131 -16.31 10.63 -13.99
N ASN A 132 -17.47 10.24 -13.47
CA ASN A 132 -18.74 10.92 -13.75
C ASN A 132 -19.02 12.11 -12.81
N ASP A 133 -18.21 12.32 -11.77
CA ASP A 133 -18.36 13.45 -10.85
C ASP A 133 -17.58 14.67 -11.36
N VAL A 134 -18.11 15.30 -12.41
CA VAL A 134 -17.46 16.41 -13.12
C VAL A 134 -17.87 17.79 -12.63
N ILE A 135 -18.76 17.88 -11.64
CA ILE A 135 -19.28 19.15 -11.14
C ILE A 135 -18.27 19.78 -10.18
N ALA A 136 -17.93 21.04 -10.44
CA ALA A 136 -17.15 21.88 -9.53
C ALA A 136 -17.99 22.18 -8.27
N THR A 137 -17.72 21.48 -7.18
CA THR A 137 -18.38 21.70 -5.87
C THR A 137 -17.39 21.57 -4.74
N ASP A 138 -17.68 22.27 -3.65
CA ASP A 138 -16.88 22.25 -2.44
C ASP A 138 -17.12 20.95 -1.66
N PHE A 139 -16.04 20.39 -1.11
CA PHE A 139 -16.10 19.46 0.01
C PHE A 139 -16.29 20.29 1.28
N ASN A 140 -17.54 20.37 1.76
CA ASN A 140 -17.89 21.11 2.96
C ASN A 140 -17.92 20.19 4.17
N ASN A 141 -16.89 20.26 5.01
CA ASN A 141 -16.69 19.36 6.17
C ASN A 141 -17.00 17.90 5.83
N TRP A 142 -16.48 17.42 4.70
CA TRP A 142 -16.84 16.13 4.13
C TRP A 142 -16.11 14.99 4.88
N PRO A 143 -16.83 14.07 5.55
CA PRO A 143 -16.20 12.97 6.27
C PRO A 143 -15.92 11.78 5.35
N MET A 144 -14.71 11.23 5.44
CA MET A 144 -14.31 10.00 4.76
C MET A 144 -13.80 9.00 5.79
N LEU A 145 -14.44 7.84 5.87
CA LEU A 145 -14.13 6.79 6.83
C LEU A 145 -13.19 5.75 6.22
N SER A 146 -12.25 5.25 7.01
CA SER A 146 -11.47 4.05 6.73
C SER A 146 -11.44 3.12 7.94
N LEU A 147 -11.56 1.82 7.66
CA LEU A 147 -11.39 0.72 8.63
C LEU A 147 -10.05 -0.01 8.42
N GLN A 148 -9.24 0.41 7.45
CA GLN A 148 -8.03 -0.33 7.05
C GLN A 148 -6.90 -0.22 8.08
N PHE A 149 -6.99 0.73 9.00
CA PHE A 149 -6.03 0.94 10.09
C PHE A 149 -6.39 0.20 11.37
N TRP A 150 -7.39 -0.70 11.33
CA TRP A 150 -7.88 -1.41 12.51
C TRP A 150 -6.76 -2.10 13.29
N GLY A 151 -6.72 -1.89 14.59
CA GLY A 151 -5.73 -2.44 15.52
C GLY A 151 -4.36 -1.74 15.50
N GLU A 152 -4.13 -0.74 14.62
CA GLU A 152 -2.86 -0.01 14.60
C GLU A 152 -2.75 0.98 15.77
N ASN A 153 -1.50 1.28 16.14
CA ASN A 153 -1.20 2.39 17.04
C ASN A 153 -1.16 3.70 16.22
N PRO A 154 -1.95 4.73 16.57
CA PRO A 154 -2.05 5.96 15.80
C PRO A 154 -0.90 6.96 16.04
N GLU A 155 0.01 6.70 16.98
CA GLU A 155 1.08 7.63 17.34
C GLU A 155 2.09 7.80 16.20
N GLY A 156 2.36 9.05 15.83
CA GLY A 156 3.32 9.45 14.81
C GLY A 156 2.72 10.26 13.66
N ALA A 157 3.40 10.25 12.52
CA ALA A 157 3.08 11.12 11.39
C ALA A 157 2.04 10.51 10.44
N TRP A 158 0.85 11.10 10.41
CA TRP A 158 -0.19 10.82 9.43
C TRP A 158 -0.02 11.68 8.20
N ASN A 159 -0.16 11.09 7.02
CA ASN A 159 0.03 11.79 5.76
C ASN A 159 -1.22 11.72 4.90
N LEU A 160 -1.85 12.87 4.69
CA LEU A 160 -2.94 13.03 3.75
C LEU A 160 -2.36 13.48 2.40
N ARG A 161 -2.62 12.71 1.35
CA ARG A 161 -2.13 12.93 -0.01
C ARG A 161 -3.31 13.12 -0.94
N PHE A 162 -3.29 14.20 -1.71
CA PHE A 162 -4.19 14.42 -2.82
C PHE A 162 -3.43 14.39 -4.15
N ARG A 163 -4.07 13.81 -5.17
CA ARG A 163 -3.59 13.76 -6.55
C ARG A 163 -4.70 14.17 -7.49
N ASN A 164 -4.36 14.97 -8.50
CA ASN A 164 -5.23 15.14 -9.66
C ASN A 164 -5.08 13.93 -10.60
N HIS A 165 -6.17 13.20 -10.83
CA HIS A 165 -6.18 12.03 -11.72
C HIS A 165 -5.99 12.41 -13.20
N PHE A 166 -6.32 13.65 -13.60
CA PHE A 166 -6.13 14.18 -14.96
C PHE A 166 -5.28 15.47 -14.97
N PRO A 167 -3.95 15.36 -14.91
CA PRO A 167 -3.06 16.52 -14.91
C PRO A 167 -3.10 17.33 -16.21
N ALA A 168 -3.45 16.70 -17.34
CA ALA A 168 -3.46 17.33 -18.67
C ALA A 168 -4.48 18.46 -18.85
N HIS A 169 -5.47 18.56 -17.97
CA HIS A 169 -6.56 19.54 -18.06
C HIS A 169 -6.42 20.70 -17.08
N GLU A 170 -5.26 20.84 -16.44
CA GLU A 170 -4.92 22.00 -15.62
C GLU A 170 -5.88 22.29 -14.44
N PHE A 171 -6.69 21.30 -14.06
CA PHE A 171 -7.59 21.40 -12.90
C PHE A 171 -6.82 21.57 -11.60
N SER A 172 -7.32 22.45 -10.77
CA SER A 172 -6.70 22.86 -9.52
C SER A 172 -7.73 23.09 -8.43
N GLY A 173 -7.23 23.38 -7.23
CA GLY A 173 -8.08 23.72 -6.11
C GLY A 173 -7.29 24.01 -4.84
N TYR A 174 -7.99 23.99 -3.71
CA TYR A 174 -7.39 24.28 -2.41
C TYR A 174 -7.97 23.36 -1.34
N LEU A 175 -7.10 22.89 -0.44
CA LEU A 175 -7.44 22.27 0.83
C LEU A 175 -7.33 23.35 1.92
N PHE A 176 -8.46 23.83 2.42
CA PHE A 176 -8.52 24.91 3.40
C PHE A 176 -8.15 24.42 4.80
N ASN A 177 -8.70 23.28 5.20
CA ASN A 177 -8.40 22.61 6.46
C ASN A 177 -8.78 21.13 6.36
N TRP A 178 -8.34 20.37 7.36
CA TRP A 178 -8.84 19.02 7.59
C TRP A 178 -8.73 18.64 9.05
N THR A 179 -9.50 17.64 9.46
CA THR A 179 -9.51 17.09 10.82
C THR A 179 -9.35 15.59 10.73
N LEU A 180 -8.43 15.04 11.52
CA LEU A 180 -8.29 13.60 11.72
C LEU A 180 -9.09 13.21 12.97
N VAL A 181 -10.10 12.37 12.81
CA VAL A 181 -10.88 11.82 13.92
C VAL A 181 -10.54 10.35 14.06
N LEU A 182 -10.08 9.98 15.24
CA LEU A 182 -9.67 8.64 15.59
C LEU A 182 -10.64 8.07 16.61
N TYR A 183 -11.08 6.83 16.38
CA TYR A 183 -11.83 6.04 17.35
C TYR A 183 -11.03 4.79 17.69
N GLY A 184 -11.09 4.36 18.94
CA GLY A 184 -10.43 3.13 19.35
C GLY A 184 -10.37 2.98 20.87
N THR A 185 -9.46 2.14 21.33
CA THR A 185 -9.31 1.83 22.76
C THR A 185 -7.89 2.13 23.26
N ALA A 186 -7.78 2.48 24.55
CA ALA A 186 -6.49 2.69 25.20
C ALA A 186 -5.80 1.36 25.58
N SER A 187 -6.58 0.32 25.86
CA SER A 187 -6.12 -1.05 26.13
C SER A 187 -6.47 -2.00 24.99
N ASP A 188 -5.83 -3.17 25.00
CA ASP A 188 -5.95 -4.15 23.93
C ASP A 188 -7.36 -4.76 23.89
N PRO A 189 -8.11 -4.61 22.77
CA PRO A 189 -9.47 -5.14 22.65
C PRO A 189 -9.55 -6.68 22.71
N LEU A 190 -8.43 -7.38 22.46
CA LEU A 190 -8.35 -8.83 22.48
C LEU A 190 -7.73 -9.40 23.76
N GLU A 191 -7.41 -8.57 24.76
CA GLU A 191 -6.82 -9.04 26.03
C GLU A 191 -7.68 -10.10 26.72
N LYS A 192 -9.00 -9.84 26.79
CA LYS A 192 -9.99 -10.76 27.38
C LYS A 192 -10.55 -11.79 26.39
N ASN A 193 -10.03 -11.82 25.15
CA ASN A 193 -10.49 -12.70 24.09
C ASN A 193 -9.32 -13.51 23.48
N PRO A 194 -8.58 -14.30 24.27
CA PRO A 194 -7.38 -14.99 23.81
C PRO A 194 -7.66 -16.11 22.80
N HIS A 195 -8.91 -16.57 22.68
CA HIS A 195 -9.35 -17.57 21.70
C HIS A 195 -9.46 -17.02 20.28
N VAL A 196 -9.41 -15.69 20.12
CA VAL A 196 -9.41 -15.02 18.81
C VAL A 196 -8.02 -15.09 18.22
N SER A 197 -7.90 -15.59 17.00
CA SER A 197 -6.62 -15.70 16.32
C SER A 197 -6.08 -14.30 16.02
N ARG A 198 -4.92 -13.96 16.61
CA ARG A 198 -4.22 -12.73 16.28
C ARG A 198 -3.47 -12.93 14.97
N PRO A 199 -3.54 -11.98 14.03
CA PRO A 199 -2.64 -12.01 12.89
C PRO A 199 -1.21 -11.91 13.43
N PHE A 200 -0.34 -12.85 13.04
CA PHE A 200 1.05 -12.86 13.47
C PHE A 200 1.70 -11.54 13.03
N THR A 201 1.79 -10.56 13.94
CA THR A 201 2.84 -9.56 13.83
C THR A 201 4.09 -10.30 14.24
N THR A 202 4.98 -10.62 13.29
CA THR A 202 6.33 -11.05 13.63
C THR A 202 7.01 -9.88 14.33
N ARG A 203 6.75 -9.71 15.63
CA ARG A 203 7.69 -9.04 16.51
C ARG A 203 8.85 -10.01 16.58
N ILE A 204 9.83 -9.82 15.71
CA ILE A 204 11.16 -10.31 16.05
C ILE A 204 11.57 -9.44 17.24
N SER A 205 11.19 -9.85 18.45
CA SER A 205 11.72 -9.29 19.68
C SER A 205 13.13 -9.86 19.80
N LEU A 206 14.05 -9.32 19.01
CA LEU A 206 15.47 -9.57 19.23
C LEU A 206 15.76 -9.04 20.62
N SER A 207 16.12 -9.94 21.52
CA SER A 207 16.68 -9.57 22.81
C SER A 207 17.88 -8.64 22.59
N LYS A 208 18.19 -7.76 23.55
CA LYS A 208 19.38 -6.89 23.47
C LYS A 208 20.65 -7.70 23.17
N THR A 209 20.71 -8.92 23.69
CA THR A 209 21.74 -9.93 23.41
C THR A 209 21.80 -10.37 21.96
N GLU A 210 20.66 -10.63 21.32
CA GLU A 210 20.61 -11.00 19.90
C GLU A 210 20.97 -9.82 19.00
N ILE A 211 20.54 -8.59 19.32
CA ILE A 211 20.96 -7.38 18.60
C ILE A 211 22.48 -7.18 18.73
N ALA A 212 23.02 -7.33 19.94
CA ALA A 212 24.45 -7.23 20.19
C ALA A 212 25.25 -8.28 19.41
N LEU A 213 24.76 -9.53 19.38
CA LEU A 213 25.36 -10.62 18.60
C LEU A 213 25.36 -10.30 17.10
N MET A 214 24.23 -9.82 16.57
CA MET A 214 24.10 -9.44 15.16
C MET A 214 24.95 -8.23 14.78
N SER A 215 25.24 -7.32 15.72
CA SER A 215 26.15 -6.18 15.53
C SER A 215 27.63 -6.49 15.78
N SER A 216 27.97 -7.73 16.15
CA SER A 216 29.35 -8.10 16.43
C SER A 216 30.20 -8.13 15.16
N ALA A 217 31.47 -7.74 15.27
CA ALA A 217 32.42 -7.73 14.14
C ALA A 217 32.56 -9.11 13.47
N ALA A 218 32.44 -10.19 14.26
CA ALA A 218 32.50 -11.55 13.75
C ALA A 218 31.31 -11.91 12.85
N VAL A 219 30.08 -11.52 13.24
CA VAL A 219 28.88 -11.79 12.45
C VAL A 219 28.85 -10.90 11.20
N ILE A 220 29.25 -9.64 11.31
CA ILE A 220 29.38 -8.73 10.16
C ILE A 220 30.40 -9.28 9.15
N ALA A 221 31.57 -9.74 9.62
CA ALA A 221 32.57 -10.35 8.76
C ALA A 221 32.03 -11.62 8.06
N LEU A 222 31.29 -12.47 8.79
CA LEU A 222 30.66 -13.65 8.21
C LEU A 222 29.65 -13.29 7.11
N ILE A 223 28.81 -12.28 7.35
CA ILE A 223 27.83 -11.79 6.36
C ILE A 223 28.54 -11.23 5.12
N ILE A 224 29.61 -10.45 5.30
CA ILE A 224 30.41 -9.92 4.19
C ILE A 224 31.03 -11.06 3.38
N VAL A 225 31.58 -12.09 4.03
CA VAL A 225 32.13 -13.27 3.36
C VAL A 225 31.05 -14.03 2.59
N ILE A 226 29.87 -14.23 3.18
CA ILE A 226 28.74 -14.90 2.52
C ILE A 226 28.29 -14.10 1.29
N LEU A 227 28.15 -12.78 1.41
CA LEU A 227 27.80 -11.89 0.29
C LEU A 227 28.88 -11.87 -0.78
N ALA A 228 30.16 -11.87 -0.41
CA ALA A 228 31.27 -11.93 -1.36
C ALA A 228 31.32 -13.27 -2.11
N LEU A 229 31.10 -14.39 -1.41
CA LEU A 229 31.00 -15.72 -2.03
C LEU A 229 29.79 -15.84 -2.95
N ALA A 230 28.63 -15.30 -2.53
CA ALA A 230 27.43 -15.25 -3.35
C ALA A 230 27.65 -14.38 -4.61
N TYR A 231 28.28 -13.22 -4.46
CA TYR A 231 28.63 -12.33 -5.56
C TYR A 231 29.65 -12.97 -6.52
N CYS A 232 30.66 -13.68 -5.99
CA CYS A 232 31.60 -14.46 -6.79
C CYS A 232 30.90 -15.58 -7.57
N LYS A 233 30.02 -16.37 -6.93
CA LYS A 233 29.22 -17.39 -7.61
C LYS A 233 28.33 -16.79 -8.70
N PHE A 234 27.69 -15.66 -8.43
CA PHE A 234 26.86 -14.95 -9.40
C PHE A 234 27.68 -14.46 -10.61
N ARG A 235 28.87 -13.90 -10.37
CA ARG A 235 29.78 -13.42 -11.42
C ARG A 235 30.37 -14.56 -12.25
N VAL A 236 30.70 -15.70 -11.63
CA VAL A 236 31.14 -16.93 -12.30
C VAL A 236 30.02 -17.52 -13.16
N CYS A 237 28.79 -17.59 -12.65
CA CYS A 237 27.62 -18.01 -13.45
C CYS A 237 27.39 -17.08 -14.64
N ARG A 238 27.53 -15.76 -14.46
CA ARG A 238 27.38 -14.76 -15.53
C ARG A 238 28.48 -14.86 -16.59
N ARG A 239 29.72 -15.22 -16.21
CA ARG A 239 30.80 -15.50 -17.17
C ARG A 239 30.54 -16.77 -17.97
N LYS A 240 30.06 -17.84 -17.34
CA LYS A 240 29.74 -19.11 -18.02
C LYS A 240 28.61 -18.96 -19.03
N SER A 241 27.54 -18.24 -18.67
CA SER A 241 26.44 -17.90 -19.59
C SER A 241 26.87 -17.04 -20.80
N ARG A 242 27.95 -16.26 -20.68
CA ARG A 242 28.47 -15.44 -21.79
C ARG A 242 29.42 -16.21 -22.72
N ALA A 243 30.01 -17.32 -22.25
CA ALA A 243 30.90 -18.17 -23.04
C ALA A 243 30.16 -19.17 -23.94
N ASP A 244 28.93 -19.58 -23.59
CA ASP A 244 28.12 -20.57 -24.32
C ASP A 244 27.16 -19.96 -25.37
N LYS A 245 27.42 -18.76 -25.91
CA LYS A 245 26.62 -18.24 -27.05
C LYS A 245 27.18 -18.79 -28.37
N PRO A 246 26.42 -19.59 -29.16
CA PRO A 246 26.87 -20.06 -30.47
C PRO A 246 26.86 -18.90 -31.49
N SER A 247 27.95 -18.80 -32.26
CA SER A 247 28.16 -17.81 -33.32
C SER A 247 27.45 -18.25 -34.60
N ASN A 248 26.35 -17.58 -34.97
CA ASN A 248 25.73 -17.73 -36.29
C ASN A 248 26.35 -16.72 -37.27
N HIS A 249 27.36 -17.16 -38.03
CA HIS A 249 27.76 -16.53 -39.28
C HIS A 249 27.80 -17.58 -40.39
N ILE A 250 26.71 -17.68 -41.14
CA ILE A 250 26.71 -18.29 -42.47
C ILE A 250 27.07 -17.16 -43.45
N LYS A 251 28.27 -17.21 -44.04
CA LYS A 251 28.64 -16.47 -45.26
C LYS A 251 28.80 -17.51 -46.37
N PHE A 252 27.88 -17.53 -47.33
CA PHE A 252 28.09 -18.23 -48.59
C PHE A 252 28.86 -17.31 -49.55
N SER A 253 30.08 -17.72 -49.87
CA SER A 253 30.85 -17.23 -51.02
C SER A 253 30.61 -18.16 -52.20
N ALA A 254 30.30 -17.63 -53.38
CA ALA A 254 30.37 -18.38 -54.63
C ALA A 254 31.27 -17.64 -55.62
N LEU A 255 32.29 -18.36 -56.08
CA LEU A 255 33.27 -17.98 -57.10
C LEU A 255 32.60 -17.73 -58.46
N SER A 256 33.21 -16.82 -59.23
CA SER A 256 33.05 -16.68 -60.66
C SER A 256 33.73 -17.85 -61.42
N ARG A 257 33.06 -18.36 -62.46
CA ARG A 257 33.68 -18.87 -63.69
C ARG A 257 32.66 -18.84 -64.84
N THR A 258 33.14 -18.36 -65.97
CA THR A 258 32.50 -18.15 -67.27
C THR A 258 32.23 -19.45 -68.03
N SER A 259 31.12 -19.51 -68.77
CA SER A 259 31.09 -20.03 -70.16
C SER A 259 29.79 -19.63 -70.87
N THR A 260 29.92 -19.60 -72.18
CA THR A 260 29.15 -19.04 -73.29
C THR A 260 27.83 -19.75 -73.67
N GLU A 261 26.99 -18.98 -74.37
CA GLU A 261 26.15 -19.35 -75.54
C GLU A 261 24.72 -19.93 -75.40
N ALA A 262 23.79 -19.13 -75.94
CA ALA A 262 22.84 -19.44 -77.03
C ALA A 262 21.32 -19.58 -76.74
N ALA A 263 20.59 -18.77 -77.52
CA ALA A 263 19.21 -18.90 -78.04
C ALA A 263 18.02 -18.64 -77.08
N ARG A 264 16.83 -18.18 -77.49
CA ARG A 264 16.23 -17.43 -78.62
C ARG A 264 14.71 -17.50 -78.36
N GLU A 265 13.93 -16.45 -78.69
CA GLU A 265 12.44 -16.46 -78.89
C GLU A 265 11.56 -16.77 -77.66
N GLU A 266 10.29 -16.37 -77.48
CA GLU A 266 9.36 -15.36 -78.03
C GLU A 266 8.08 -15.42 -77.15
N SER A 267 7.13 -14.51 -77.38
CA SER A 267 5.72 -14.45 -76.89
C SER A 267 5.49 -13.90 -75.45
N THR A 268 4.88 -12.73 -75.19
CA THR A 268 3.59 -12.11 -75.59
C THR A 268 2.38 -12.59 -74.76
N GLN A 269 1.73 -11.60 -74.12
CA GLN A 269 0.29 -11.47 -73.77
C GLN A 269 -0.32 -12.04 -72.46
N SER A 270 -0.70 -11.08 -71.61
CA SER A 270 -2.05 -10.79 -71.05
C SER A 270 -2.95 -11.94 -70.57
N VAL A 271 -3.46 -11.82 -69.34
CA VAL A 271 -4.75 -11.15 -69.02
C VAL A 271 -4.61 -10.46 -67.66
#